data_AF-B0K932-F1
#
_entry.id   AF-B0K932-F1
#
_cell.length_a   1.000
_cell.length_b   1.000
_cell.length_c   1.000
_cell.angle_alpha   90.00
_cell.angle_beta   90.00
_cell.angle_gamma   90.00
#
_symmetry.space_group_name_H-M   'P 1'
#
loop_
_entity.id
_entity.type
_entity.pdbx_description
1 polymer ?
#
loop_
_entity_poly.entity_id
_entity_poly.type
_entity_poly.pdbx_seq_one_letter_code
_entity_poly.pdbx_strand_id
1 'polypeptide(L)'
;MCKTPVKKLYPTPQIYQRVLVFAPHPDDETLASAGLIQDTMRYGGEVKVVIITNGDSFKRAVIENYDIPFPTPHDFLRLGYDRQKETLSTLKYLGVKEENIIFLGYPDKGLVYLLEIVFILILQ
;
A
#
# COMPACT_ATOMS: atom_id res chain seq x y z
N MET A 1 3.38 8.21 30.96
CA MET A 1 4.25 7.03 30.77
C MET A 1 5.34 7.39 29.78
N CYS A 2 6.61 7.35 30.18
CA CYS A 2 7.74 7.56 29.28
C CYS A 2 7.91 6.26 28.46
N LYS A 3 7.53 6.28 27.17
CA LYS A 3 7.73 5.13 26.29
C LYS A 3 9.23 5.02 26.00
N THR A 4 9.82 3.86 26.23
CA THR A 4 11.18 3.55 25.81
C THR A 4 11.33 3.85 24.31
N PRO A 5 12.39 4.54 23.86
CA PRO A 5 12.58 4.81 22.44
C PRO A 5 12.60 3.50 21.65
N VAL A 6 11.70 3.36 20.68
CA VAL A 6 11.73 2.22 19.76
C VAL A 6 13.00 2.33 18.91
N LYS A 7 13.81 1.27 18.90
CA LYS A 7 15.01 1.22 18.07
C LYS A 7 14.60 1.31 16.59
N LYS A 8 15.09 2.33 15.88
CA LYS A 8 14.85 2.46 14.44
C LYS A 8 15.56 1.34 13.68
N LEU A 9 14.86 0.77 12.70
CA LEU A 9 15.39 -0.26 11.79
C LEU A 9 15.85 0.32 10.45
N TYR A 10 15.78 1.64 10.30
CA TYR A 10 16.13 2.39 9.10
C TYR A 10 16.97 3.62 9.46
N PRO A 11 17.84 4.12 8.55
CA PRO A 11 18.60 5.33 8.78
C PRO A 11 17.67 6.53 8.93
N THR A 12 18.02 7.47 9.81
CA THR A 12 17.28 8.73 9.94
C THR A 12 17.33 9.48 8.60
N PRO A 13 16.18 9.94 8.07
CA PRO A 13 16.15 10.70 6.83
C PRO A 13 16.97 11.98 6.91
N GLN A 14 17.59 12.37 5.78
CA GLN A 14 18.20 13.68 5.62
C GLN A 14 17.12 14.76 5.49
N ILE A 15 17.48 16.01 5.77
CA ILE A 15 16.57 17.15 5.59
C ILE A 15 16.19 17.25 4.10
N TYR A 16 14.91 17.45 3.82
CA TYR A 16 14.35 17.51 2.45
C TYR A 16 14.57 16.23 1.61
N GLN A 17 14.82 15.08 2.25
CA GLN A 17 14.96 13.83 1.53
C GLN A 17 13.66 13.43 0.81
N ARG A 18 13.78 12.87 -0.40
CA ARG A 18 12.66 12.26 -1.13
C ARG A 18 12.70 10.75 -0.98
N VAL A 19 11.56 10.17 -0.63
CA VAL A 19 11.40 8.72 -0.42
C VAL A 19 10.26 8.21 -1.31
N LEU A 20 10.51 7.09 -1.99
CA LEU A 20 9.50 6.36 -2.75
C LEU A 20 9.28 5.00 -2.09
N VAL A 21 8.05 4.71 -1.69
CA VAL A 21 7.65 3.45 -1.08
C VAL A 21 6.86 2.63 -2.11
N PHE A 22 7.29 1.40 -2.36
CA PHE A 22 6.50 0.42 -3.11
C PHE A 22 5.90 -0.58 -2.12
N ALA A 23 4.58 -0.75 -2.18
CA ALA A 23 3.82 -1.65 -1.33
C ALA A 23 3.07 -2.66 -2.19
N PRO A 24 3.25 -3.98 -1.97
CA PRO A 24 2.54 -5.01 -2.73
C PRO A 24 1.01 -4.89 -2.61
N HIS A 25 0.48 -4.70 -1.41
CA HIS A 25 -0.95 -4.56 -1.13
C HIS A 25 -1.25 -3.31 -0.28
N PRO A 26 -2.52 -2.85 -0.22
CA PRO A 26 -2.90 -1.72 0.61
C PRO A 26 -2.89 -2.10 2.10
N ASP A 27 -1.90 -1.65 2.86
CA ASP A 27 -1.59 -1.85 4.29
C ASP A 27 -0.08 -2.03 4.49
N ASP A 28 0.58 -2.71 3.56
CA ASP A 28 2.02 -2.98 3.56
C ASP A 28 2.83 -1.68 3.67
N GLU A 29 2.40 -0.59 3.01
CA GLU A 29 3.08 0.71 3.07
C GLU A 29 3.12 1.24 4.50
N THR A 30 2.02 1.09 5.22
CA THR A 30 1.88 1.62 6.57
C THR A 30 2.58 0.70 7.56
N LEU A 31 2.30 -0.60 7.49
CA LEU A 31 2.85 -1.62 8.41
C LEU A 31 4.38 -1.64 8.38
N ALA A 32 4.98 -1.54 7.19
CA ALA A 32 6.43 -1.60 7.05
C ALA A 32 7.12 -0.24 7.22
N SER A 33 6.47 0.87 6.82
CA SER A 33 7.18 2.14 6.61
C SER A 33 6.62 3.36 7.32
N ALA A 34 5.53 3.27 8.10
CA ALA A 34 4.92 4.43 8.76
C ALA A 34 5.90 5.28 9.58
N GLY A 35 6.84 4.65 10.29
CA GLY A 35 7.88 5.38 11.03
C GLY A 35 8.81 6.18 10.12
N LEU A 36 9.26 5.58 9.01
CA LEU A 36 10.10 6.24 8.02
C LEU A 36 9.36 7.40 7.34
N ILE A 37 8.09 7.19 7.00
CA ILE A 37 7.21 8.23 6.43
C ILE A 37 7.14 9.41 7.40
N GLN A 38 6.75 9.18 8.65
CA GLN A 38 6.61 10.24 9.66
C GLN A 38 7.92 10.99 9.91
N ASP A 39 9.03 10.27 10.00
CA ASP A 39 10.35 10.90 10.15
C ASP A 39 10.68 11.76 8.92
N THR A 40 10.48 11.24 7.71
CA THR A 40 10.78 11.97 6.46
C THR A 40 9.97 13.26 6.38
N MET A 41 8.67 13.20 6.67
CA MET A 41 7.79 14.38 6.71
C MET A 41 8.25 15.39 7.79
N ARG A 42 8.69 14.91 8.97
CA ARG A 42 9.20 15.77 10.06
C ARG A 42 10.46 16.52 9.68
N TYR A 43 11.32 15.93 8.85
CA TYR A 43 12.53 16.58 8.32
C TYR A 43 12.27 17.42 7.06
N GLY A 44 11.00 17.74 6.76
CA GLY A 44 10.61 18.54 5.59
C GLY A 44 10.78 17.80 4.26
N GLY A 45 10.98 16.49 4.29
CA GLY A 45 11.09 15.64 3.10
C GLY A 45 9.75 15.43 2.40
N GLU A 46 9.81 14.68 1.31
CA GLU A 46 8.64 14.29 0.51
C GLU A 46 8.58 12.77 0.40
N VAL A 47 7.38 12.21 0.57
CA VAL A 47 7.11 10.79 0.41
C VAL A 47 6.11 10.59 -0.73
N LYS A 48 6.43 9.65 -1.62
CA LYS A 48 5.50 9.10 -2.61
C LYS A 48 5.30 7.62 -2.33
N VAL A 49 4.07 7.15 -2.43
CA VAL A 49 3.70 5.77 -2.17
C VAL A 49 3.03 5.20 -3.41
N VAL A 50 3.50 4.02 -3.83
CA VAL A 50 2.96 3.26 -4.95
C VAL A 50 2.46 1.92 -4.42
N ILE A 51 1.16 1.71 -4.55
CA ILE A 51 0.47 0.47 -4.19
C ILE A 51 0.27 -0.33 -5.46
N ILE A 52 0.79 -1.56 -5.47
CA ILE A 52 0.86 -2.37 -6.68
C ILE A 52 -0.48 -3.05 -6.97
N THR A 53 -1.06 -3.73 -5.99
CA THR A 53 -2.33 -4.45 -6.15
C THR A 53 -3.45 -3.85 -5.31
N ASN A 54 -4.70 -4.22 -5.62
CA ASN A 54 -5.86 -3.81 -4.81
C ASN A 54 -6.04 -4.63 -3.53
N GLY A 55 -5.24 -5.69 -3.30
CA GLY A 55 -5.39 -6.57 -2.15
C GLY A 55 -6.78 -7.23 -2.07
N ASP A 56 -7.40 -7.47 -3.21
CA ASP A 56 -8.80 -7.81 -3.39
C ASP A 56 -9.06 -9.32 -3.54
N SER A 57 -8.07 -10.20 -3.31
CA SER A 57 -8.25 -11.65 -3.49
C SER A 57 -8.57 -12.43 -2.20
N PHE A 58 -8.62 -11.76 -1.05
CA PHE A 58 -8.70 -12.45 0.24
C PHE A 58 -10.14 -12.79 0.64
N LYS A 59 -10.59 -13.99 0.23
CA LYS A 59 -11.96 -14.49 0.46
C LYS A 59 -12.43 -14.38 1.91
N ARG A 60 -11.55 -14.65 2.89
CA ARG A 60 -11.92 -14.58 4.31
C ARG A 60 -12.29 -13.16 4.73
N ALA A 61 -11.53 -12.16 4.28
CA ALA A 61 -11.86 -10.75 4.52
C ALA A 61 -13.21 -10.37 3.91
N VAL A 62 -13.56 -10.87 2.72
CA VAL A 62 -14.89 -10.61 2.13
C VAL A 62 -16.01 -11.21 2.98
N ILE A 63 -15.85 -12.47 3.42
CA ILE A 63 -16.86 -13.15 4.25
C ILE A 63 -17.02 -12.44 5.60
N GLU A 64 -15.91 -12.14 6.27
CA GLU A 64 -15.88 -11.56 7.63
C GLU A 64 -16.27 -10.08 7.64
N ASN A 65 -15.87 -9.28 6.64
CA ASN A 65 -16.14 -7.83 6.63
C ASN A 65 -17.55 -7.48 6.14
N TYR A 66 -18.20 -8.37 5.38
CA TYR A 66 -19.49 -8.09 4.75
C TYR A 66 -20.61 -9.05 5.13
N ASP A 67 -20.34 -10.04 5.97
CA ASP A 67 -21.29 -11.09 6.37
C ASP A 67 -21.88 -11.87 5.17
N ILE A 68 -21.05 -12.14 4.15
CA ILE A 68 -21.44 -12.83 2.91
C ILE A 68 -20.83 -14.24 2.87
N PRO A 69 -21.59 -15.32 3.13
CA PRO A 69 -21.04 -16.68 3.17
C PRO A 69 -20.59 -17.20 1.80
N PHE A 70 -21.16 -16.68 0.71
CA PHE A 70 -20.82 -17.06 -0.66
C PHE A 70 -20.45 -15.82 -1.50
N PRO A 71 -19.18 -15.36 -1.42
CA PRO A 71 -18.72 -14.19 -2.15
C PRO A 71 -18.86 -14.30 -3.66
N THR A 72 -19.30 -13.22 -4.28
CA THR A 72 -19.34 -12.98 -5.73
C THR A 72 -18.13 -12.13 -6.16
N PRO A 73 -17.81 -12.06 -7.47
CA PRO A 73 -16.77 -11.16 -7.97
C PRO A 73 -16.96 -9.68 -7.58
N HIS A 74 -18.21 -9.22 -7.42
CA HIS A 74 -18.50 -7.85 -7.01
C HIS A 74 -18.07 -7.57 -5.56
N ASP A 75 -18.11 -8.58 -4.69
CA ASP A 75 -17.72 -8.43 -3.29
C ASP A 75 -16.20 -8.28 -3.12
N PHE A 76 -15.42 -8.91 -4.01
CA PHE A 76 -13.97 -8.72 -4.09
C PHE A 76 -13.61 -7.32 -4.62
N LEU A 77 -14.31 -6.83 -5.66
CA LEU A 77 -14.14 -5.45 -6.13
C LEU A 77 -14.43 -4.44 -5.02
N ARG A 78 -15.51 -4.66 -4.26
CA ARG A 78 -15.86 -3.85 -3.09
C ARG A 78 -14.72 -3.86 -2.06
N LEU A 79 -14.15 -5.03 -1.74
CA LEU A 79 -12.99 -5.14 -0.85
C LEU A 79 -11.81 -4.31 -1.36
N GLY A 80 -11.48 -4.39 -2.65
CA GLY A 80 -10.41 -3.60 -3.24
C GLY A 80 -10.62 -2.09 -3.06
N TYR A 81 -11.81 -1.58 -3.38
CA TYR A 81 -12.12 -0.15 -3.21
C TYR A 81 -12.10 0.29 -1.75
N ASP A 82 -12.60 -0.53 -0.82
CA ASP A 82 -12.59 -0.21 0.60
C ASP A 82 -11.15 -0.16 1.14
N ARG A 83 -10.30 -1.12 0.75
CA ARG A 83 -8.87 -1.10 1.09
C ARG A 83 -8.11 0.08 0.49
N GLN A 84 -8.43 0.51 -0.73
CA GLN A 84 -7.85 1.75 -1.28
C GLN A 84 -8.20 2.97 -0.43
N LYS A 85 -9.46 3.09 0.03
CA LYS A 85 -9.89 4.17 0.92
C LYS A 85 -9.17 4.12 2.28
N GLU A 86 -8.95 2.93 2.83
CA GLU A 86 -8.19 2.73 4.06
C GLU A 86 -6.74 3.24 3.93
N THR A 87 -6.04 2.86 2.87
CA THR A 87 -4.69 3.36 2.57
C THR A 87 -4.69 4.88 2.37
N LEU A 88 -5.62 5.43 1.59
CA LEU A 88 -5.74 6.88 1.38
C LEU A 88 -5.92 7.62 2.70
N SER A 89 -6.85 7.16 3.54
CA SER A 89 -7.11 7.75 4.85
C SER A 89 -5.87 7.69 5.75
N THR A 90 -5.20 6.55 5.78
CA THR A 90 -4.04 6.31 6.65
C THR A 90 -2.83 7.14 6.21
N LEU A 91 -2.48 7.13 4.93
CA LEU A 91 -1.35 7.90 4.41
C LEU A 91 -1.57 9.41 4.52
N LYS A 92 -2.81 9.88 4.31
CA LYS A 92 -3.19 11.27 4.56
C LYS A 92 -3.01 11.64 6.03
N TYR A 93 -3.39 10.76 6.95
CA TYR A 93 -3.13 10.93 8.38
C TYR A 93 -1.64 10.99 8.71
N LEU A 94 -0.79 10.24 7.99
CA LEU A 94 0.67 10.31 8.11
C LEU A 94 1.30 11.56 7.45
N GLY A 95 0.50 12.41 6.80
CA GLY A 95 0.94 13.65 6.16
C GLY A 95 1.33 13.52 4.69
N VAL A 96 1.17 12.35 4.09
CA VAL A 96 1.38 12.16 2.65
C VAL A 96 0.24 12.84 1.90
N LYS A 97 0.58 13.65 0.89
CA LYS A 97 -0.42 14.29 0.04
C LYS A 97 -1.09 13.27 -0.88
N GLU A 98 -2.36 13.48 -1.18
CA GLU A 98 -3.16 12.54 -1.97
C GLU A 98 -2.59 12.34 -3.38
N GLU A 99 -2.08 13.41 -4.01
CA GLU A 99 -1.41 13.34 -5.32
C GLU A 99 -0.10 12.51 -5.34
N ASN A 100 0.42 12.17 -4.16
CA ASN A 100 1.59 11.33 -3.97
C ASN A 100 1.24 9.90 -3.57
N ILE A 101 -0.04 9.52 -3.61
CA ILE A 101 -0.51 8.16 -3.39
C ILE A 101 -0.99 7.61 -4.73
N ILE A 102 -0.31 6.59 -5.24
CA ILE A 102 -0.55 6.03 -6.57
C ILE A 102 -0.98 4.57 -6.41
N PHE A 103 -2.15 4.23 -6.92
CA PHE A 103 -2.58 2.85 -7.09
C PHE A 103 -2.34 2.43 -8.53
N LEU A 104 -1.57 1.35 -8.74
CA LEU A 104 -1.44 0.75 -10.08
C LEU A 104 -2.66 -0.08 -10.46
N GLY A 105 -3.45 -0.51 -9.47
CA GLY A 105 -4.76 -1.11 -9.67
C GLY A 105 -4.75 -2.57 -10.12
N TYR A 106 -3.60 -3.26 -10.04
CA TYR A 106 -3.53 -4.65 -10.47
C TYR A 106 -4.33 -5.58 -9.55
N PRO A 107 -4.90 -6.67 -10.08
CA PRO A 107 -5.58 -7.67 -9.26
C PRO A 107 -4.58 -8.38 -8.34
N ASP A 108 -4.98 -8.55 -7.08
CA ASP A 108 -4.20 -9.34 -6.14
C ASP A 108 -4.07 -10.79 -6.63
N LYS A 109 -2.87 -11.38 -6.48
CA LYS A 109 -2.42 -12.66 -7.07
C LYS A 109 -2.44 -12.73 -8.61
N GLY A 110 -2.75 -11.64 -9.31
CA GLY A 110 -2.78 -11.61 -10.78
C GLY A 110 -1.54 -11.04 -11.46
N LEU A 111 -0.54 -10.56 -10.70
CA LEU A 111 0.68 -9.98 -11.28
C LEU A 111 1.49 -10.95 -12.15
N VAL A 112 1.39 -12.27 -11.89
CA VAL A 112 2.11 -13.29 -12.66
C VAL A 112 1.76 -13.23 -14.16
N TYR A 113 0.52 -12.89 -14.51
CA TYR A 113 0.07 -12.80 -15.90
C TYR A 113 0.70 -11.62 -16.66
N LEU A 114 1.21 -10.60 -15.97
CA LEU A 114 1.94 -9.49 -16.60
C LEU A 114 3.32 -9.93 -17.07
N LEU A 115 3.96 -10.86 -16.35
CA LEU A 115 5.27 -11.39 -16.75
C LEU A 115 5.15 -12.22 -18.02
N GLU A 116 4.09 -13.02 -18.17
CA GLU A 116 3.85 -13.84 -19.36
C GLU A 116 3.71 -12.98 -20.63
N ILE A 117 3.00 -11.85 -20.54
CA ILE A 117 2.84 -10.90 -21.66
C ILE A 117 4.18 -10.28 -22.05
N VAL A 118 4.98 -9.89 -21.07
CA VAL A 118 6.29 -9.27 -21.31
C VAL A 118 7.28 -10.27 -21.91
N PHE A 119 7.28 -11.53 -21.45
CA PHE A 119 8.13 -12.58 -22.04
C PHE A 119 7.77 -12.88 -23.51
N ILE A 120 6.48 -12.87 -23.86
CA ILE A 120 6.04 -13.05 -25.25
C ILE A 120 6.48 -11.88 -26.14
N LEU A 121 6.45 -10.65 -25.61
CA LEU A 121 6.80 -9.44 -26.38
C LEU A 121 8.32 -9.18 -26.49
N ILE A 122 9.15 -9.71 -25.58
CA ILE A 122 10.60 -9.51 -25.59
C ILE A 122 11.34 -10.62 -26.37
N LEU A 123 10.70 -11.77 -26.61
CA LEU A 123 11.29 -12.92 -27.33
C LEU A 123 10.78 -13.07 -28.78
N GLN A 124 10.14 -12.05 -29.36
CA GLN A 124 9.88 -11.93 -30.80
C GLN A 124 10.81 -10.91 -31.44
#